data_AF-A0A0C1R0Z4-F1
#
_entry.id   AF-A0A0C1R0Z4-F1
#
_cell.length_a   1.000
_cell.length_b   1.000
_cell.length_c   1.000
_cell.angle_alpha   90.00
_cell.angle_beta   90.00
_cell.angle_gamma   90.00
#
_symmetry.space_group_name_H-M   'P 1'
#
loop_
_entity.id
_entity.type
_entity.pdbx_description
1 polymer ?
#
loop_
_entity_poly.entity_id
_entity_poly.type
_entity_poly.pdbx_seq_one_letter_code
_entity_poly.pdbx_strand_id
1 'polypeptide(L)' 'GETEGIDSALRRFKRQVSKAGILPDLRKKRHFETPIEKRRRKAEALRNQRRRRHRYQSSSKET' A
#
# COMPACT_ATOMS: atom_id res chain seq x y z
N GLY A 1 10.62 0.37 21.89
CA GLY A 1 11.39 -0.76 21.36
C GLY A 1 11.50 -1.87 22.36
N GLU A 2 11.65 -1.58 23.65
CA GLU A 2 11.77 -2.62 24.69
C GLU A 2 10.66 -2.52 25.77
N THR A 3 9.91 -1.41 25.77
CA THR A 3 8.85 -1.11 26.75
C THR A 3 7.46 -0.91 26.12
N GLU A 4 7.27 -1.31 24.85
CA GLU A 4 5.98 -1.15 24.17
C GLU A 4 5.06 -2.35 24.44
N GLY A 5 3.78 -2.09 24.73
CA GLY A 5 2.76 -3.13 24.85
C GLY A 5 2.55 -3.90 23.55
N ILE A 6 2.08 -5.14 23.65
CA ILE A 6 1.93 -6.09 22.53
C ILE A 6 1.14 -5.48 21.35
N ASP A 7 0.05 -4.76 21.62
CA ASP A 7 -0.77 -4.13 20.58
C ASP A 7 -0.01 -3.06 19.79
N SER A 8 0.86 -2.29 20.45
CA SER A 8 1.72 -1.30 19.80
C SER A 8 2.71 -1.99 18.87
N ALA A 9 3.35 -3.06 19.36
CA ALA A 9 4.27 -3.87 18.57
C ALA A 9 3.59 -4.46 17.32
N LEU A 10 2.37 -5.01 17.47
CA LEU A 10 1.59 -5.54 16.35
C LEU A 10 1.20 -4.46 15.33
N ARG A 11 0.80 -3.27 15.78
CA ARG A 11 0.50 -2.14 14.89
C ARG A 11 1.74 -1.70 14.11
N ARG A 12 2.90 -1.60 14.77
CA ARG A 12 4.17 -1.25 14.13
C ARG A 12 4.59 -2.30 13.11
N PHE A 13 4.50 -3.58 13.48
CA PHE A 13 4.78 -4.70 12.58
C PHE A 13 3.89 -4.66 11.33
N LYS A 14 2.56 -4.51 11.49
CA LYS A 14 1.63 -4.39 10.36
C LYS A 14 1.98 -3.21 9.45
N ARG A 15 2.39 -2.07 10.01
CA ARG A 15 2.85 -0.90 9.25
C ARG A 15 4.14 -1.21 8.49
N GLN A 16 5.11 -1.88 9.10
CA GLN A 16 6.37 -2.27 8.44
C GLN A 16 6.12 -3.25 7.29
N VAL A 17 5.30 -4.28 7.50
CA VAL A 17 4.91 -5.24 6.44
C VAL A 17 4.20 -4.54 5.28
N SER A 18 3.31 -3.60 5.60
CA SER A 18 2.59 -2.80 4.58
C SER A 18 3.54 -1.87 3.82
N LYS A 19 4.47 -1.21 4.52
CA LYS A 19 5.48 -0.31 3.94
C LYS A 19 6.46 -1.07 3.04
N ALA A 20 6.85 -2.27 3.44
CA ALA A 20 7.72 -3.15 2.65
C ALA A 20 7.02 -3.74 1.42
N GLY A 21 5.69 -3.63 1.30
CA GLY A 21 4.96 -4.11 0.12
C GLY A 21 4.94 -5.64 -0.02
N ILE A 22 5.16 -6.40 1.06
CA ILE A 22 5.30 -7.86 1.02
C ILE A 22 4.01 -8.54 0.52
N LEU A 23 2.85 -8.13 1.04
CA LEU A 23 1.55 -8.71 0.67
C LEU A 23 1.16 -8.53 -0.81
N PRO A 24 1.25 -7.33 -1.41
CA PRO A 24 0.98 -7.18 -2.85
C PRO A 24 2.01 -7.93 -3.70
N ASP A 25 3.24 -8.07 -3.22
CA ASP A 25 4.29 -8.82 -3.89
C ASP A 25 4.04 -10.33 -3.92
N LEU A 26 3.50 -10.87 -2.83
CA LEU A 26 3.02 -12.25 -2.82
C LEU A 26 1.85 -12.41 -3.79
N ARG A 27 0.85 -11.52 -3.74
CA ARG A 27 -0.35 -11.60 -4.61
C ARG A 27 -0.01 -11.60 -6.09
N LYS A 28 0.90 -10.74 -6.55
CA LYS A 28 1.32 -10.66 -7.97
C LYS A 28 2.15 -11.88 -8.43
N LYS A 29 2.74 -12.64 -7.49
CA LYS A 29 3.59 -13.81 -7.79
C LYS A 29 2.84 -15.13 -7.66
N ARG A 30 1.59 -15.15 -7.19
CA ARG A 30 0.80 -16.38 -7.00
C ARG A 30 0.51 -17.14 -8.28
N HIS A 31 0.41 -16.42 -9.40
CA HIS A 31 0.17 -16.98 -10.73
C HIS A 31 0.92 -16.14 -11.76
N PHE A 32 1.12 -16.70 -12.94
CA PHE A 32 1.65 -15.96 -14.07
C PHE A 32 0.69 -14.84 -14.47
N GLU A 33 1.24 -13.67 -14.75
CA GLU A 33 0.50 -12.51 -15.22
C GLU A 33 1.02 -12.17 -16.62
N THR A 34 0.11 -12.08 -17.58
CA THR A 34 0.46 -11.70 -18.96
C THR A 34 0.99 -10.27 -19.04
N PRO A 35 1.71 -9.88 -20.11
CA PRO A 35 2.21 -8.52 -20.27
C PRO A 35 1.11 -7.44 -20.20
N ILE A 36 -0.09 -7.76 -20.71
CA ILE A 36 -1.25 -6.84 -20.72
C ILE A 36 -1.79 -6.65 -19.30
N GLU A 37 -1.98 -7.74 -18.56
CA GLU A 37 -2.45 -7.68 -17.17
C GLU A 37 -1.46 -6.92 -16.28
N LYS A 38 -0.15 -7.14 -16.49
CA LYS A 38 0.92 -6.41 -15.79
C LYS A 38 0.86 -4.91 -16.05
N ARG A 39 0.57 -4.48 -17.29
CA ARG A 39 0.37 -3.07 -17.65
C ARG A 39 -0.88 -2.51 -16.96
N ARG A 40 -2.01 -3.23 -17.03
CA ARG A 40 -3.28 -2.85 -16.39
C ARG A 40 -3.12 -2.65 -14.88
N ARG A 41 -2.53 -3.61 -14.19
CA ARG A 41 -2.25 -3.55 -12.74
C ARG A 41 -1.39 -2.35 -12.35
N LYS A 42 -0.35 -2.04 -13.13
CA LYS A 42 0.50 -0.85 -12.90
C LYS A 42 -0.27 0.45 -13.08
N ALA A 43 -1.10 0.55 -14.13
CA ALA A 43 -1.92 1.73 -14.39
C ALA A 43 -2.95 1.96 -13.27
N GLU A 44 -3.60 0.90 -12.79
CA GLU A 44 -4.53 0.96 -11.66
C GLU A 44 -3.84 1.38 -10.36
N ALA A 45 -2.65 0.84 -10.07
CA ALA A 45 -1.87 1.23 -8.90
C ALA A 45 -1.55 2.73 -8.91
N LEU A 46 -1.10 3.26 -10.05
CA LEU A 46 -0.83 4.69 -10.24
C LEU A 46 -2.10 5.54 -10.09
N ARG A 47 -3.22 5.12 -10.70
CA ARG A 47 -4.52 5.82 -10.57
C ARG A 47 -4.96 5.89 -9.11
N ASN A 48 -4.83 4.79 -8.37
CA ASN A 48 -5.18 4.73 -6.95
C ASN A 48 -4.27 5.62 -6.10
N GLN A 49 -2.96 5.66 -6.39
CA GLN A 49 -2.02 6.56 -5.72
C GLN A 49 -2.38 8.04 -5.97
N ARG A 50 -2.67 8.41 -7.23
CA ARG A 50 -3.08 9.77 -7.60
C ARG A 50 -4.38 10.17 -6.90
N ARG A 51 -5.39 9.29 -6.85
CA ARG A 51 -6.65 9.52 -6.13
C ARG A 51 -6.43 9.75 -4.64
N ARG A 52 -5.56 8.97 -4.00
CA ARG A 52 -5.20 9.15 -2.58
C ARG A 52 -4.54 10.51 -2.34
N ARG A 53 -3.57 10.89 -3.20
CA ARG A 53 -2.89 12.19 -3.11
C ARG A 53 -3.85 13.36 -3.32
N HIS A 54 -4.74 13.26 -4.31
CA HIS A 54 -5.73 14.29 -4.59
C HIS A 54 -6.68 14.50 -3.40
N ARG A 55 -7.19 13.40 -2.80
CA ARG A 55 -8.06 13.48 -1.61
C ARG A 55 -7.38 14.19 -0.44
N TYR A 56 -6.09 13.91 -0.22
CA TYR A 56 -5.31 14.60 0.81
C TYR A 56 -5.17 16.09 0.50
N GLN A 57 -4.90 16.45 -0.75
CA GLN A 57 -4.79 17.85 -1.17
C GLN A 57 -6.11 18.61 -1.12
N SER A 58 -7.24 17.97 -1.39
CA SER A 58 -8.55 18.62 -1.29
C SER A 58 -8.93 18.91 0.16
N SER A 59 -8.67 17.99 1.10
CA SER A 59 -8.99 18.21 2.52
C SER A 59 -8.13 19.31 3.17
N SER A 60 -6.91 19.54 2.66
CA SER A 60 -6.02 20.59 3.17
C SER A 60 -6.33 22.00 2.65
N LYS A 61 -7.21 22.13 1.65
CA LYS A 61 -7.65 23.43 1.11
C LYS A 61 -8.92 23.95 1.78
N GLU A 62 -9.61 23.10 2.54
CA GLU A 62 -10.85 23.42 3.26
C GLU A 62 -10.59 23.86 4.71
N THR A 63 -9.34 23.79 5.18
CA THR A 63 -8.85 24.34 6.46
C THR A 63 -8.01 25.58 6.21
#